data_AF-A0AAN6NLF3-F1
#
_entry.id   AF-A0AAN6NLF3-F1
#
_cell.length_a   1.000
_cell.length_b   1.000
_cell.length_c   1.000
_cell.angle_alpha   90.00
_cell.angle_beta   90.00
_cell.angle_gamma   90.00
#
_symmetry.space_group_name_H-M   'P 1'
#
loop_
_entity.id
_entity.type
_entity.pdbx_description
1 polymer ?
#
loop_
_entity_poly.entity_id
_entity_poly.type
_entity_poly.pdbx_seq_one_letter_code
_entity_poly.pdbx_strand_id
1 'polypeptide(L)'
;MLSKALTLFGLLATVLVATPFASAAVVIPQHVQPVRHGEAIGITPHDKYSSSVGVLGCKIDINRVAYWPSSVSCNDICVRVTSTATGRSVTLLKIDQSGGAHDISYDAYAYLQNGIGAASPVVGGAVDATYEFVDPEECRGLVHTPDGNLPANSMNFVDSCKNVGDNFQLWNIADARCQWGEDVMCNFPDLAVTNQPDCGEGHTLGIQTGLLEGGLSVVDVAYPV
;
A
#
# COMPACT_ATOMS: atom_id res chain seq x y z
N MET A 1 63.13 70.22 -26.94
CA MET A 1 63.53 69.43 -28.13
C MET A 1 62.48 68.36 -28.39
N LEU A 2 62.27 68.09 -29.68
CA LEU A 2 61.16 67.39 -30.34
C LEU A 2 60.78 65.98 -29.83
N SER A 3 59.46 65.74 -29.87
CA SER A 3 58.77 64.64 -30.56
C SER A 3 58.99 63.19 -30.11
N LYS A 4 57.89 62.51 -29.75
CA LYS A 4 57.27 61.49 -30.62
C LYS A 4 55.91 61.02 -30.08
N ALA A 5 54.94 61.02 -30.98
CA ALA A 5 53.61 60.43 -30.88
C ALA A 5 53.65 58.91 -31.13
N LEU A 6 52.68 58.18 -30.58
CA LEU A 6 52.06 56.92 -31.06
C LEU A 6 51.27 56.31 -29.88
N THR A 7 50.12 55.67 -29.95
CA THR A 7 49.00 55.60 -30.90
C THR A 7 47.85 54.98 -30.10
N LEU A 8 46.65 55.49 -30.36
CA LEU A 8 45.37 55.05 -29.83
C LEU A 8 45.00 53.69 -30.47
N PHE A 9 44.75 52.66 -29.67
CA PHE A 9 43.99 51.47 -30.10
C PHE A 9 42.79 51.29 -29.16
N GLY A 10 41.61 51.55 -29.70
CA GLY A 10 40.34 51.35 -29.03
C GLY A 10 40.02 49.86 -28.88
N LEU A 11 39.63 49.44 -27.69
CA LEU A 11 38.84 48.24 -27.50
C LEU A 11 37.36 48.63 -27.60
N LEU A 12 36.70 48.25 -28.70
CA LEU A 12 35.25 48.10 -28.70
C LEU A 12 34.91 46.89 -27.83
N ALA A 13 34.36 47.14 -26.63
CA ALA A 13 33.71 46.10 -25.85
C ALA A 13 32.27 45.95 -26.37
N THR A 14 32.04 44.91 -27.17
CA THR A 14 30.70 44.52 -27.61
C THR A 14 29.94 43.94 -26.40
N VAL A 15 29.01 44.71 -25.85
CA VAL A 15 28.11 44.24 -24.79
C VAL A 15 27.06 43.35 -25.45
N LEU A 16 27.23 42.02 -25.35
CA LEU A 16 26.14 41.09 -25.63
C LEU A 16 25.14 41.17 -24.48
N VAL A 17 23.97 41.76 -24.75
CA VAL A 17 22.81 41.70 -23.88
C VAL A 17 22.21 40.29 -24.01
N ALA A 18 22.50 39.42 -23.05
CA ALA A 18 21.84 38.13 -22.92
C ALA A 18 20.43 38.36 -22.37
N THR A 19 19.41 38.14 -23.18
CA THR A 19 18.01 38.14 -22.74
C THR A 19 17.72 36.83 -21.98
N PRO A 20 17.17 36.89 -20.76
CA PRO A 20 16.75 35.68 -20.06
C PRO A 20 15.46 35.17 -20.70
N PHE A 21 15.53 34.04 -21.40
CA PHE A 21 14.35 33.24 -21.72
C PHE A 21 13.82 32.64 -20.41
N ALA A 22 12.74 33.21 -19.89
CA ALA A 22 11.98 32.58 -18.82
C ALA A 22 11.38 31.27 -19.35
N SER A 23 11.96 30.13 -18.93
CA SER A 23 11.38 28.83 -19.19
C SER A 23 10.13 28.69 -18.33
N ALA A 24 8.95 28.77 -18.95
CA ALA A 24 7.72 28.32 -18.31
C ALA A 24 7.86 26.81 -18.07
N ALA A 25 8.02 26.40 -16.81
CA ALA A 25 7.92 25.00 -16.44
C ALA A 25 6.48 24.55 -16.73
N VAL A 26 6.31 23.76 -17.79
CA VAL A 26 5.06 23.04 -18.03
C VAL A 26 4.91 22.04 -16.88
N VAL A 27 3.96 22.30 -15.99
CA VAL A 27 3.51 21.32 -15.00
C VAL A 27 2.80 20.23 -15.80
N ILE A 28 3.52 19.15 -16.10
CA ILE A 28 2.90 17.93 -16.64
C ILE A 28 2.09 17.34 -15.48
N PRO A 29 0.76 17.20 -15.59
CA PRO A 29 -0.01 16.48 -14.59
C PRO A 29 0.62 15.10 -14.40
N GLN A 30 0.86 14.72 -13.15
CA GLN A 30 1.30 13.37 -12.82
C GLN A 30 0.38 12.38 -13.51
N HIS A 31 0.97 11.33 -14.07
CA HIS A 31 0.32 10.25 -14.78
C HIS A 31 -0.87 9.72 -13.95
N VAL A 32 -2.09 10.22 -14.20
CA VAL A 32 -3.30 9.51 -13.84
C VAL A 32 -3.26 8.27 -14.72
N GLN A 33 -2.90 7.14 -14.12
CA GLN A 33 -2.93 5.84 -14.80
C GLN A 33 -4.31 5.71 -15.45
N PRO A 34 -4.40 5.36 -16.74
CA PRO A 34 -5.68 5.15 -17.37
C PRO A 34 -6.45 4.10 -16.56
N VAL A 35 -7.67 4.44 -16.15
CA VAL A 35 -8.62 3.52 -15.53
C VAL A 35 -8.70 2.30 -16.45
N ARG A 36 -8.10 1.19 -16.03
CA ARG A 36 -8.15 -0.06 -16.80
C ARG A 36 -9.59 -0.54 -16.70
N HIS A 37 -10.27 -0.66 -17.85
CA HIS A 37 -11.52 -1.39 -17.91
C HIS A 37 -11.31 -2.78 -17.29
N GLY A 38 -12.13 -3.13 -16.29
CA GLY A 38 -11.84 -4.20 -15.36
C GLY A 38 -11.53 -5.54 -16.02
N GLU A 39 -10.45 -6.18 -15.57
CA GLU A 39 -10.01 -7.48 -16.09
C GLU A 39 -10.93 -8.59 -15.56
N ALA A 40 -11.38 -9.48 -16.46
CA ALA A 40 -12.26 -10.60 -16.11
C ALA A 40 -11.49 -11.70 -15.37
N ILE A 41 -12.06 -12.16 -14.26
CA ILE A 41 -11.43 -13.06 -13.30
C ILE A 41 -12.48 -13.98 -12.68
N GLY A 42 -12.05 -15.15 -12.19
CA GLY A 42 -12.84 -15.99 -11.30
C GLY A 42 -12.39 -15.78 -9.86
N ILE A 43 -13.30 -15.39 -8.98
CA ILE A 43 -13.02 -15.14 -7.56
C ILE A 43 -13.49 -16.28 -6.67
N THR A 44 -12.65 -16.67 -5.72
CA THR A 44 -12.92 -17.71 -4.73
C THR A 44 -12.82 -17.18 -3.29
N PRO A 45 -13.50 -17.81 -2.33
CA PRO A 45 -13.44 -17.39 -0.93
C PRO A 45 -12.14 -17.85 -0.26
N HIS A 46 -11.56 -16.96 0.56
CA HIS A 46 -10.44 -17.24 1.46
C HIS A 46 -10.93 -17.13 2.92
N ASP A 47 -10.78 -18.19 3.70
CA ASP A 47 -11.25 -18.23 5.11
C ASP A 47 -10.22 -17.70 6.10
N LYS A 48 -8.92 -17.83 5.80
CA LYS A 48 -7.84 -17.48 6.72
C LYS A 48 -7.19 -16.15 6.39
N TYR A 49 -6.98 -15.31 7.40
CA TYR A 49 -6.16 -14.12 7.22
C TYR A 49 -4.68 -14.44 7.07
N SER A 50 -4.02 -13.83 6.08
CA SER A 50 -2.57 -13.77 5.95
C SER A 50 -2.13 -12.51 5.20
N SER A 51 -0.84 -12.18 5.30
CA SER A 51 -0.22 -11.10 4.54
C SER A 51 1.25 -11.41 4.27
N SER A 52 1.62 -11.54 3.00
CA SER A 52 3.01 -11.69 2.54
C SER A 52 3.83 -10.40 2.66
N VAL A 53 3.17 -9.25 2.87
CA VAL A 53 3.83 -7.96 3.09
C VAL A 53 3.78 -7.49 4.55
N GLY A 54 3.33 -8.37 5.45
CA GLY A 54 3.35 -8.11 6.89
C GLY A 54 2.35 -7.05 7.35
N VAL A 55 1.24 -6.85 6.62
CA VAL A 55 0.15 -6.00 7.11
C VAL A 55 -0.48 -6.66 8.33
N LEU A 56 -0.84 -5.87 9.34
CA LEU A 56 -1.32 -6.37 10.62
C LEU A 56 -2.85 -6.51 10.64
N GLY A 57 -3.35 -7.74 10.70
CA GLY A 57 -4.78 -8.05 10.66
C GLY A 57 -5.57 -7.43 11.81
N CYS A 58 -4.97 -7.29 12.99
CA CYS A 58 -5.62 -6.65 14.14
C CYS A 58 -5.83 -5.14 14.00
N LYS A 59 -5.30 -4.52 12.93
CA LYS A 59 -5.35 -3.08 12.68
C LYS A 59 -6.02 -2.72 11.35
N ILE A 60 -6.69 -3.67 10.71
CA ILE A 60 -7.46 -3.48 9.48
C ILE A 60 -8.79 -4.23 9.54
N ASP A 61 -9.68 -3.99 8.59
CA ASP A 61 -10.84 -4.84 8.33
C ASP A 61 -10.44 -6.09 7.55
N ILE A 62 -10.24 -7.20 8.26
CA ILE A 62 -9.86 -8.49 7.66
C ILE A 62 -10.97 -9.12 6.79
N ASN A 63 -12.20 -8.58 6.84
CA ASN A 63 -13.30 -8.97 5.96
C ASN A 63 -13.23 -8.31 4.58
N ARG A 64 -12.19 -7.51 4.33
CA ARG A 64 -11.98 -6.75 3.09
C ARG A 64 -10.55 -6.92 2.56
N VAL A 65 -10.10 -8.17 2.45
CA VAL A 65 -8.73 -8.53 2.03
C VAL A 65 -8.75 -9.30 0.71
N ALA A 66 -7.76 -9.04 -0.13
CA ALA A 66 -7.51 -9.66 -1.42
C ALA A 66 -6.17 -10.42 -1.43
N TYR A 67 -6.21 -11.65 -1.96
CA TYR A 67 -5.08 -12.57 -2.12
C TYR A 67 -4.90 -12.86 -3.62
N TRP A 68 -3.88 -12.27 -4.23
CA TRP A 68 -3.77 -12.21 -5.70
C TRP A 68 -2.74 -13.21 -6.25
N PRO A 69 -2.82 -13.62 -7.52
CA PRO A 69 -1.76 -14.43 -8.12
C PRO A 69 -0.42 -13.68 -8.18
N SER A 70 -0.48 -12.36 -8.39
CA SER A 70 0.66 -11.48 -8.49
C SER A 70 1.18 -11.02 -7.12
N SER A 71 2.47 -10.70 -7.05
CA SER A 71 3.10 -10.09 -5.88
C SER A 71 2.42 -8.77 -5.52
N VAL A 72 2.45 -8.42 -4.24
CA VAL A 72 2.02 -7.10 -3.74
C VAL A 72 3.09 -6.06 -4.07
N SER A 73 2.66 -4.89 -4.57
CA SER A 73 3.53 -3.75 -4.85
C SER A 73 3.03 -2.52 -4.09
N CYS A 74 3.81 -1.44 -4.14
CA CYS A 74 3.48 -0.18 -3.46
C CYS A 74 2.32 0.58 -4.13
N ASN A 75 1.94 0.23 -5.36
CA ASN A 75 1.00 0.99 -6.18
C ASN A 75 -0.32 0.25 -6.44
N ASP A 76 -0.49 -0.96 -5.93
CA ASP A 76 -1.64 -1.82 -6.20
C ASP A 76 -2.24 -2.42 -4.92
N ILE A 77 -2.11 -1.69 -3.81
CA ILE A 77 -2.63 -2.08 -2.49
C ILE A 77 -4.16 -2.03 -2.44
N CYS A 78 -4.80 -1.17 -3.23
CA CYS A 78 -6.25 -1.04 -3.23
C CYS A 78 -6.85 -1.58 -4.52
N VAL A 79 -7.76 -2.55 -4.39
CA VAL A 79 -8.43 -3.18 -5.52
C VAL A 79 -9.94 -3.15 -5.32
N ARG A 80 -10.67 -2.78 -6.38
CA ARG A 80 -12.13 -2.92 -6.43
C ARG A 80 -12.49 -4.11 -7.27
N VAL A 81 -13.29 -5.01 -6.71
CA VAL A 81 -13.82 -6.20 -7.38
C VAL A 81 -15.31 -6.01 -7.59
N THR A 82 -15.79 -6.30 -8.80
CA THR A 82 -17.22 -6.21 -9.17
C THR A 82 -17.71 -7.54 -9.70
N SER A 83 -18.75 -8.12 -9.09
CA SER A 83 -19.39 -9.34 -9.61
C SER A 83 -20.12 -9.03 -10.91
N THR A 84 -19.89 -9.82 -11.94
CA THR A 84 -20.59 -9.66 -13.23
C THR A 84 -22.04 -10.11 -13.17
N ALA A 85 -22.36 -11.05 -12.28
CA ALA A 85 -23.71 -11.60 -12.12
C ALA A 85 -24.64 -10.67 -11.34
N THR A 86 -24.13 -10.00 -10.30
CA THR A 86 -24.96 -9.16 -9.41
C THR A 86 -24.74 -7.67 -9.61
N GLY A 87 -23.65 -7.26 -10.26
CA GLY A 87 -23.23 -5.87 -10.40
C GLY A 87 -22.72 -5.23 -9.10
N ARG A 88 -22.66 -5.98 -7.99
CA ARG A 88 -22.13 -5.47 -6.72
C ARG A 88 -20.62 -5.34 -6.78
N SER A 89 -20.10 -4.30 -6.13
CA SER A 89 -18.68 -4.07 -5.99
C SER A 89 -18.25 -3.98 -4.53
N VAL A 90 -16.99 -4.33 -4.26
CA VAL A 90 -16.35 -4.21 -2.96
C VAL A 90 -14.90 -3.78 -3.17
N THR A 91 -14.43 -2.86 -2.32
CA THR A 91 -13.04 -2.41 -2.28
C THR A 91 -12.29 -3.20 -1.22
N LEU A 92 -11.06 -3.63 -1.53
CA LEU A 92 -10.28 -4.59 -0.76
C LEU A 92 -8.80 -4.18 -0.70
N LEU A 93 -8.14 -4.53 0.40
CA LEU A 93 -6.68 -4.45 0.54
C LEU A 93 -6.03 -5.66 -0.11
N LYS A 94 -5.30 -5.48 -1.22
CA LYS A 94 -4.42 -6.49 -1.82
C LYS A 94 -3.09 -6.52 -1.08
N ILE A 95 -3.03 -7.36 -0.05
CA ILE A 95 -1.89 -7.44 0.88
C ILE A 95 -1.33 -8.86 0.98
N ASP A 96 -1.79 -9.76 0.13
CA ASP A 96 -1.25 -11.10 0.07
C ASP A 96 -1.25 -11.70 -1.34
N GLN A 97 -0.48 -12.78 -1.48
CA GLN A 97 -0.36 -13.57 -2.69
C GLN A 97 -0.99 -14.96 -2.45
N SER A 98 -1.83 -15.41 -3.38
CA SER A 98 -2.53 -16.70 -3.33
C SER A 98 -1.73 -17.87 -3.94
N GLY A 99 -0.66 -17.58 -4.69
CA GLY A 99 0.07 -18.59 -5.45
C GLY A 99 -0.59 -19.03 -6.77
N GLY A 100 -1.66 -18.36 -7.22
CA GLY A 100 -2.22 -18.57 -8.56
C GLY A 100 -3.70 -18.24 -8.75
N ALA A 101 -4.48 -18.11 -7.67
CA ALA A 101 -5.91 -17.82 -7.70
C ALA A 101 -6.20 -16.35 -7.38
N HIS A 102 -7.41 -15.88 -7.69
CA HIS A 102 -7.89 -14.61 -7.16
C HIS A 102 -8.81 -14.91 -6.00
N ASP A 103 -8.32 -14.79 -4.78
CA ASP A 103 -9.13 -15.03 -3.60
C ASP A 103 -9.40 -13.72 -2.87
N ILE A 104 -10.55 -13.67 -2.20
CA ILE A 104 -10.90 -12.57 -1.30
C ILE A 104 -11.45 -13.12 0.00
N SER A 105 -11.32 -12.37 1.09
CA SER A 105 -11.88 -12.71 2.39
C SER A 105 -13.34 -13.16 2.25
N TYR A 106 -13.72 -14.25 2.92
CA TYR A 106 -15.00 -14.91 2.73
C TYR A 106 -16.21 -13.96 2.87
N ASP A 107 -16.18 -13.03 3.82
CA ASP A 107 -17.27 -12.05 3.96
C ASP A 107 -17.45 -11.19 2.69
N ALA A 108 -16.36 -10.70 2.10
CA ALA A 108 -16.42 -9.96 0.83
C ALA A 108 -16.94 -10.81 -0.32
N TYR A 109 -16.50 -12.07 -0.39
CA TYR A 109 -16.99 -13.05 -1.35
C TYR A 109 -18.50 -13.27 -1.23
N ALA A 110 -19.00 -13.48 -0.01
CA ALA A 110 -20.41 -13.65 0.26
C ALA A 110 -21.19 -12.37 -0.08
N TYR A 111 -20.66 -11.19 0.29
CA TYR A 111 -21.26 -9.88 0.01
C TYR A 111 -21.48 -9.65 -1.49
N LEU A 112 -20.51 -10.00 -2.34
CA LEU A 112 -20.67 -9.88 -3.80
C LEU A 112 -21.91 -10.64 -4.31
N GLN A 113 -22.27 -11.74 -3.66
CA GLN A 113 -23.41 -12.58 -4.04
C GLN A 113 -24.72 -12.19 -3.36
N ASN A 114 -24.70 -11.96 -2.05
CA ASN A 114 -25.91 -11.79 -1.23
C ASN A 114 -26.15 -10.33 -0.75
N GLY A 115 -25.14 -9.45 -0.84
CA GLY A 115 -25.18 -8.06 -0.35
C GLY A 115 -25.13 -7.87 1.17
N ILE A 116 -24.99 -8.94 1.95
CA ILE A 116 -24.99 -8.92 3.43
C ILE A 116 -23.80 -9.65 4.06
N GLY A 117 -22.91 -10.23 3.26
CA GLY A 117 -21.68 -10.85 3.74
C GLY A 117 -21.88 -12.24 4.35
N ALA A 118 -20.94 -12.66 5.20
CA ALA A 118 -20.90 -13.99 5.80
C ALA A 118 -22.02 -14.21 6.84
N ALA A 119 -22.74 -13.17 7.24
CA ALA A 119 -23.94 -13.28 8.08
C ALA A 119 -25.04 -14.13 7.43
N SER A 120 -25.03 -14.25 6.09
CA SER A 120 -25.81 -15.23 5.34
C SER A 120 -24.87 -16.10 4.50
N PRO A 121 -24.34 -17.20 5.06
CA PRO A 121 -23.33 -18.00 4.40
C PRO A 121 -23.72 -18.43 2.99
N VAL A 122 -22.79 -18.26 2.06
CA VAL A 122 -22.87 -18.76 0.68
C VAL A 122 -21.84 -19.86 0.51
N VAL A 123 -22.21 -20.94 -0.18
CA VAL A 123 -21.29 -22.05 -0.52
C VAL A 123 -20.17 -21.52 -1.42
N GLY A 124 -18.96 -22.01 -1.21
CA GLY A 124 -17.80 -21.62 -2.01
C GLY A 124 -17.87 -22.06 -3.48
N GLY A 125 -17.00 -21.48 -4.29
CA GLY A 125 -16.91 -21.74 -5.73
C GLY A 125 -16.43 -20.50 -6.48
N ALA A 126 -15.93 -20.67 -7.70
CA ALA A 126 -15.52 -19.54 -8.52
C ALA A 126 -16.74 -18.72 -8.96
N VAL A 127 -16.67 -17.41 -8.77
CA VAL A 127 -17.66 -16.44 -9.26
C VAL A 127 -17.01 -15.52 -10.27
N ASP A 128 -17.68 -15.31 -11.40
CA ASP A 128 -17.22 -14.37 -12.42
C ASP A 128 -17.27 -12.93 -11.89
N ALA A 129 -16.15 -12.23 -12.02
CA ALA A 129 -15.99 -10.86 -11.59
C ALA A 129 -15.06 -10.09 -12.53
N THR A 130 -15.01 -8.78 -12.34
CA THR A 130 -13.95 -7.92 -12.87
C THR A 130 -13.21 -7.24 -11.72
N TYR A 131 -11.96 -6.85 -11.93
CA TYR A 131 -11.24 -5.99 -10.99
C TYR A 131 -10.52 -4.82 -11.64
N GLU A 132 -10.29 -3.80 -10.83
CA GLU A 132 -9.45 -2.65 -11.15
C GLU A 132 -8.64 -2.25 -9.90
N PHE A 133 -7.37 -1.90 -10.10
CA PHE A 133 -6.61 -1.22 -9.06
C PHE A 133 -7.04 0.24 -9.02
N VAL A 134 -7.42 0.69 -7.83
CA VAL A 134 -7.99 2.02 -7.59
C VAL A 134 -7.06 2.86 -6.71
N ASP A 135 -7.42 4.13 -6.52
CA ASP A 135 -6.68 5.01 -5.62
C ASP A 135 -6.62 4.39 -4.20
N PRO A 136 -5.45 4.34 -3.54
CA PRO A 136 -5.32 3.84 -2.17
C PRO A 136 -6.29 4.47 -1.17
N GLU A 137 -6.72 5.71 -1.43
CA GLU A 137 -7.70 6.43 -0.63
C GLU A 137 -9.06 5.73 -0.55
N GLU A 138 -9.46 4.96 -1.57
CA GLU A 138 -10.68 4.16 -1.52
C GLU A 138 -10.62 3.05 -0.47
N CYS A 139 -9.42 2.62 -0.07
CA CYS A 139 -9.19 1.61 0.97
C CYS A 139 -8.90 2.22 2.35
N ARG A 140 -8.78 3.55 2.50
CA ARG A 140 -8.38 4.15 3.77
C ARG A 140 -9.34 3.82 4.92
N GLY A 141 -10.64 3.68 4.62
CA GLY A 141 -11.64 3.26 5.60
C GLY A 141 -11.51 1.81 6.10
N LEU A 142 -10.67 1.00 5.46
CA LEU A 142 -10.37 -0.39 5.86
C LEU A 142 -9.22 -0.47 6.87
N VAL A 143 -8.59 0.66 7.19
CA VAL A 143 -7.42 0.75 8.07
C VAL A 143 -7.84 1.39 9.39
N HIS A 144 -7.51 0.74 10.51
CA HIS A 144 -7.91 1.16 11.87
C HIS A 144 -6.79 1.88 12.64
N THR A 145 -5.68 2.21 11.97
CA THR A 145 -4.64 3.05 12.57
C THR A 145 -5.12 4.50 12.72
N PRO A 146 -4.62 5.27 13.70
CA PRO A 146 -5.07 6.63 13.94
C PRO A 146 -4.97 7.56 12.73
N ASP A 147 -3.94 7.38 11.90
CA ASP A 147 -3.67 8.25 10.74
C ASP A 147 -4.18 7.65 9.42
N GLY A 148 -4.76 6.45 9.44
CA GLY A 148 -5.20 5.72 8.24
C GLY A 148 -4.06 5.10 7.42
N ASN A 149 -2.82 5.18 7.91
CA ASN A 149 -1.63 4.59 7.30
C ASN A 149 -1.60 3.07 7.48
N LEU A 150 -1.14 2.35 6.46
CA LEU A 150 -1.18 0.89 6.44
C LEU A 150 -0.23 0.31 7.52
N PRO A 151 -0.73 -0.48 8.48
CA PRO A 151 0.07 -1.01 9.58
C PRO A 151 0.87 -2.22 9.09
N ALA A 152 2.19 -2.18 9.21
CA ALA A 152 3.08 -3.24 8.73
C ALA A 152 4.14 -3.65 9.77
N ASN A 153 4.59 -4.89 9.70
CA ASN A 153 5.74 -5.41 10.46
C ASN A 153 6.89 -5.92 9.57
N SER A 154 6.79 -5.76 8.25
CA SER A 154 7.81 -6.21 7.29
C SER A 154 8.67 -5.04 6.82
N MET A 155 9.87 -4.91 7.39
CA MET A 155 10.84 -3.89 6.94
C MET A 155 11.24 -4.07 5.48
N ASN A 156 11.30 -5.31 4.98
CA ASN A 156 11.63 -5.58 3.58
C ASN A 156 10.59 -5.00 2.63
N PHE A 157 9.30 -5.12 2.98
CA PHE A 157 8.25 -4.54 2.15
C PHE A 157 8.30 -3.02 2.21
N VAL A 158 8.40 -2.45 3.42
CA VAL A 158 8.35 -1.00 3.53
C VAL A 158 9.58 -0.31 2.90
N ASP A 159 10.78 -0.88 3.02
CA ASP A 159 11.97 -0.38 2.32
C ASP A 159 11.83 -0.48 0.79
N SER A 160 11.17 -1.53 0.28
CA SER A 160 10.91 -1.66 -1.17
C SER A 160 10.01 -0.54 -1.71
N CYS A 161 9.25 0.10 -0.82
CA CYS A 161 8.36 1.20 -1.12
C CYS A 161 9.04 2.55 -0.81
N LYS A 162 10.01 2.91 -1.67
CA LYS A 162 11.00 4.00 -1.51
C LYS A 162 10.49 5.45 -1.32
N ASN A 163 9.19 5.68 -1.16
CA ASN A 163 8.59 7.00 -0.83
C ASN A 163 7.35 6.87 0.06
N VAL A 164 7.23 5.77 0.82
CA VAL A 164 5.94 5.35 1.39
C VAL A 164 5.95 5.32 2.92
N GLY A 165 7.00 5.84 3.56
CA GLY A 165 7.02 6.08 5.00
C GLY A 165 5.81 6.89 5.48
N ASP A 166 5.29 7.79 4.63
CA ASP A 166 4.09 8.59 4.93
C ASP A 166 2.78 7.81 4.84
N ASN A 167 2.75 6.64 4.17
CA ASN A 167 1.53 5.82 4.01
C ASN A 167 1.60 4.50 4.80
N PHE A 168 2.70 4.23 5.50
CA PHE A 168 2.88 3.05 6.34
C PHE A 168 3.09 3.44 7.80
N GLN A 169 2.71 2.56 8.72
CA GLN A 169 3.13 2.60 10.12
C GLN A 169 3.82 1.29 10.47
N LEU A 170 4.99 1.39 11.12
CA LEU A 170 5.69 0.23 11.64
C LEU A 170 5.23 -0.07 13.06
N TRP A 171 5.10 -1.35 13.38
CA TRP A 171 4.64 -1.82 14.69
C TRP A 171 5.48 -2.98 15.19
N ASN A 172 5.72 -3.06 16.50
CA ASN A 172 6.48 -4.14 17.14
C ASN A 172 5.66 -5.44 17.32
N ILE A 173 4.83 -5.77 16.33
CA ILE A 173 4.03 -7.00 16.33
C ILE A 173 4.73 -8.02 15.44
N ALA A 174 5.09 -9.17 15.99
CA ALA A 174 6.03 -10.10 15.38
C ALA A 174 5.43 -10.91 14.21
N ASP A 175 4.10 -10.96 14.08
CA ASP A 175 3.42 -11.67 13.00
C ASP A 175 2.18 -10.91 12.49
N ALA A 176 1.82 -11.13 11.22
CA ALA A 176 0.69 -10.46 10.57
C ALA A 176 -0.66 -10.77 11.27
N ARG A 177 -0.78 -11.90 11.96
CA ARG A 177 -2.01 -12.28 12.67
C ARG A 177 -2.09 -11.69 14.08
N CYS A 178 -1.11 -10.88 14.48
CA CYS A 178 -1.03 -10.26 15.80
C CYS A 178 -1.09 -11.25 16.96
N GLN A 179 -0.45 -12.41 16.82
CA GLN A 179 -0.36 -13.40 17.90
C GLN A 179 0.74 -13.05 18.90
N TRP A 180 1.83 -12.47 18.41
CA TRP A 180 3.08 -12.31 19.14
C TRP A 180 3.62 -10.89 19.01
N GLY A 181 4.33 -10.43 20.05
CA GLY A 181 5.05 -9.15 20.04
C GLY A 181 4.53 -8.17 21.09
N GLU A 182 4.65 -6.88 20.78
CA GLU A 182 4.19 -5.76 21.59
C GLU A 182 3.36 -4.82 20.71
N ASP A 183 2.20 -4.38 21.19
CA ASP A 183 1.37 -3.43 20.46
C ASP A 183 1.89 -1.99 20.62
N VAL A 184 3.06 -1.73 20.04
CA VAL A 184 3.78 -0.46 20.10
C VAL A 184 4.15 -0.02 18.70
N MET A 185 3.84 1.23 18.37
CA MET A 185 4.23 1.84 17.10
C MET A 185 5.72 2.17 17.14
N CYS A 186 6.40 1.95 16.02
CA CYS A 186 7.82 2.19 15.86
C CYS A 186 8.09 3.27 14.83
N ASN A 187 9.20 3.96 15.00
CA ASN A 187 9.70 4.94 14.04
C ASN A 187 10.47 4.24 12.92
N PHE A 188 10.38 4.82 11.73
CA PHE A 188 11.25 4.46 10.62
C PHE A 188 12.70 4.73 10.98
N PRO A 189 13.59 3.74 10.84
CA PRO A 189 15.01 3.94 11.08
C PRO A 189 15.67 4.65 9.90
N ASP A 190 16.89 5.12 10.11
CA ASP A 190 17.79 5.41 9.00
C ASP A 190 18.23 4.10 8.34
N LEU A 191 17.65 3.80 7.17
CA LEU A 191 17.92 2.57 6.40
C LEU A 191 19.36 2.48 5.88
N ALA A 192 20.13 3.58 5.88
CA ALA A 192 21.57 3.55 5.63
C ALA A 192 22.36 2.99 6.82
N VAL A 193 21.77 2.96 8.01
CA VAL A 193 22.39 2.52 9.27
C VAL A 193 21.86 1.16 9.71
N THR A 194 20.54 0.97 9.68
CA THR A 194 19.89 -0.24 10.18
C THR A 194 18.59 -0.54 9.44
N ASN A 195 18.27 -1.82 9.31
CA ASN A 195 16.98 -2.28 8.79
C ASN A 195 16.00 -2.67 9.91
N GLN A 196 16.28 -2.31 11.16
CA GLN A 196 15.44 -2.58 12.32
C GLN A 196 14.66 -1.34 12.72
N PRO A 197 13.33 -1.42 12.92
CA PRO A 197 12.53 -0.30 13.38
C PRO A 197 12.94 0.15 14.78
N ASP A 198 12.81 1.44 15.06
CA ASP A 198 13.04 1.98 16.41
C ASP A 198 11.71 2.07 17.17
N CYS A 199 11.50 1.14 18.10
CA CYS A 199 10.30 1.09 18.93
C CYS A 199 10.48 1.75 20.30
N GLY A 200 11.56 2.53 20.50
CA GLY A 200 11.87 3.19 21.76
C GLY A 200 12.60 2.32 22.78
N GLU A 201 13.11 2.96 23.83
CA GLU A 201 13.83 2.28 24.91
C GLU A 201 12.93 1.28 25.64
N GLY A 202 13.47 0.10 25.93
CA GLY A 202 12.76 -0.96 26.67
C GLY A 202 11.93 -1.92 25.82
N HIS A 203 11.76 -1.63 24.51
CA HIS A 203 11.03 -2.49 23.59
C HIS A 203 11.97 -3.41 22.82
N THR A 204 11.73 -4.72 22.93
CA THR A 204 12.53 -5.73 22.22
C THR A 204 11.78 -6.17 20.96
N LEU A 205 12.47 -6.13 19.81
CA LEU A 205 11.89 -6.58 18.54
C LEU A 205 11.72 -8.10 18.49
N GLY A 206 10.65 -8.55 17.84
CA GLY A 206 10.46 -9.96 17.50
C GLY A 206 10.19 -10.90 18.68
N ILE A 207 9.85 -10.36 19.86
CA ILE A 207 9.51 -11.18 21.02
C ILE A 207 8.29 -12.05 20.71
N GLN A 208 8.31 -13.27 21.25
CA GLN A 208 7.23 -14.25 21.10
C GLN A 208 6.36 -14.30 22.35
N THR A 209 6.07 -13.13 22.92
CA THR A 209 5.11 -12.97 24.02
C THR A 209 3.72 -12.83 23.43
N GLY A 210 2.74 -13.59 23.93
CA GLY A 210 1.40 -13.60 23.37
C GLY A 210 0.66 -12.28 23.59
N LEU A 211 0.09 -11.72 22.53
CA LEU A 211 -0.69 -10.46 22.54
C LEU A 211 -2.17 -10.66 22.94
N LEU A 212 -2.57 -11.90 23.26
CA LEU A 212 -3.97 -12.33 23.44
C LEU A 212 -4.78 -11.55 24.49
N GLU A 213 -4.13 -10.81 25.39
CA GLU A 213 -4.82 -10.08 26.46
C GLU A 213 -5.44 -8.73 26.01
N GLY A 214 -5.14 -8.24 24.79
CA GLY A 214 -5.54 -6.89 24.34
C GLY A 214 -6.76 -6.78 23.40
N GLY A 215 -7.45 -7.88 23.06
CA GLY A 215 -8.55 -7.85 22.07
C GLY A 215 -8.11 -7.73 20.60
N LEU A 216 -6.82 -7.92 20.32
CA LEU A 216 -6.20 -7.86 18.99
C LEU A 216 -6.33 -9.18 18.20
N SER A 217 -7.26 -10.06 18.57
CA SER A 217 -7.36 -11.38 17.96
C SER A 217 -7.86 -11.30 16.52
N VAL A 218 -7.07 -11.82 15.58
CA VAL A 218 -7.50 -12.05 14.20
C VAL A 218 -8.28 -13.36 14.12
N VAL A 219 -9.60 -13.24 13.90
CA VAL A 219 -10.53 -14.37 13.84
C VAL A 219 -10.93 -14.65 12.40
N ASP A 220 -10.62 -15.85 11.94
CA ASP A 220 -10.96 -16.32 10.59
C ASP A 220 -12.47 -16.59 10.46
N VAL A 221 -13.01 -16.39 9.25
CA VAL A 221 -14.42 -16.70 8.94
C VAL A 221 -14.47 -17.86 7.97
N ALA A 222 -14.79 -19.05 8.50
CA ALA A 222 -14.92 -20.26 7.69
C ALA A 222 -16.10 -20.16 6.73
N TYR A 223 -15.92 -20.68 5.51
CA TYR A 223 -17.00 -20.82 4.54
C TYR A 223 -17.51 -22.27 4.49
N PRO A 224 -18.82 -22.48 4.22
CA PRO A 224 -19.38 -23.80 4.03
C PRO A 224 -18.88 -24.41 2.71
N VAL A 225 -18.50 -25.69 2.78
CA VAL A 225 -18.08 -26.54 1.67
C VAL A 225 -19.23 -27.39 1.14
#